data_AF-M4H2I0-F1
#
_entry.id   AF-M4H2I0-F1
#
_cell.length_a   1.000
_cell.length_b   1.000
_cell.length_c   1.000
_cell.angle_alpha   90.00
_cell.angle_beta   90.00
_cell.angle_gamma   90.00
#
_symmetry.space_group_name_H-M   'P 1'
#
loop_
_entity.id
_entity.type
_entity.pdbx_description
1 polymer ?
#
loop_
_entity_poly.entity_id
_entity_poly.type
_entity_poly.pdbx_seq_one_letter_code
_entity_poly.pdbx_strand_id
1 'polypeptide(L)'
;MMRILVIFLVTLVTLATTDTISLIRLVNKGYAGASYGSETYVGVPVMRYNSGFHAYTRVCDDDMFGDNEANFLCRKAGFRKGGKSTTYGDLEEKYRASRTDRSLWESAGTRILTITNCTPNASRLSDCNHQYGGDCTIDDTVALKCIPNWELEKVELKRNVSSTVVSGSYGTVV
;
A
#
# COMPACT_ATOMS: atom_id res chain seq x y z
N MET A 1 -11.53 -59.14 -24.77
CA MET A 1 -10.37 -58.35 -24.28
C MET A 1 -10.77 -56.88 -24.28
N MET A 2 -11.14 -56.34 -23.12
CA MET A 2 -11.66 -54.97 -22.97
C MET A 2 -10.56 -54.10 -22.36
N ARG A 3 -10.09 -53.08 -23.10
CA ARG A 3 -9.10 -52.11 -22.62
C ARG A 3 -9.83 -50.98 -21.90
N ILE A 4 -9.66 -50.88 -20.58
CA ILE A 4 -10.16 -49.77 -19.77
C ILE A 4 -9.15 -48.63 -19.90
N LEU A 5 -9.58 -47.54 -20.53
CA LEU A 5 -8.84 -46.28 -20.65
C LEU A 5 -9.06 -45.48 -19.36
N VAL A 6 -8.04 -45.39 -18.49
CA VAL A 6 -8.09 -44.56 -17.29
C VAL A 6 -7.64 -43.15 -17.65
N ILE A 7 -8.60 -42.24 -17.82
CA ILE A 7 -8.33 -40.81 -18.02
C ILE A 7 -8.11 -40.20 -16.63
N PHE A 8 -6.85 -39.90 -16.30
CA PHE A 8 -6.52 -39.07 -15.13
C PHE A 8 -6.89 -37.62 -15.43
N LEU A 9 -8.11 -37.24 -15.04
CA LEU A 9 -8.51 -35.84 -14.92
C LEU A 9 -7.74 -35.23 -13.74
N VAL A 10 -6.58 -34.64 -14.04
CA VAL A 10 -5.89 -33.74 -13.10
C VAL A 10 -6.72 -32.47 -13.02
N THR A 11 -7.70 -32.44 -12.14
CA THR A 11 -8.37 -31.19 -11.77
C THR A 11 -7.37 -30.34 -11.00
N LEU A 12 -6.78 -29.37 -11.70
CA LEU A 12 -6.02 -28.28 -11.09
C LEU A 12 -6.98 -27.52 -10.17
N VAL A 13 -6.99 -27.85 -8.88
CA VAL A 13 -7.64 -27.01 -7.87
C VAL A 13 -6.75 -25.78 -7.73
N THR A 14 -7.06 -24.72 -8.45
CA THR A 14 -6.47 -23.40 -8.18
C THR A 14 -6.99 -22.97 -6.81
N LEU A 15 -6.22 -23.21 -5.75
CA LEU A 15 -6.46 -22.58 -4.46
C LEU A 15 -6.34 -21.08 -4.68
N ALA A 16 -7.49 -20.40 -4.78
CA ALA A 16 -7.55 -18.97 -4.67
C ALA A 16 -7.02 -18.61 -3.28
N THR A 17 -5.78 -18.14 -3.21
CA THR A 17 -5.21 -17.60 -1.98
C THR A 17 -6.04 -16.37 -1.63
N THR A 18 -6.97 -16.52 -0.69
CA THR A 18 -7.71 -15.39 -0.12
C THR A 18 -6.67 -14.45 0.46
N ASP A 19 -6.60 -13.24 -0.06
CA ASP A 19 -5.67 -12.20 0.37
C ASP A 19 -5.82 -12.00 1.89
N THR A 20 -4.89 -12.55 2.67
CA THR A 20 -5.01 -12.60 4.14
C THR A 20 -4.54 -11.31 4.80
N ILE A 21 -4.17 -10.29 4.02
CA ILE A 21 -3.77 -8.98 4.53
C ILE A 21 -4.98 -8.31 5.18
N SER A 22 -4.91 -8.17 6.50
CA SER A 22 -5.94 -7.55 7.34
C SER A 22 -5.78 -6.03 7.42
N LEU A 23 -4.54 -5.54 7.34
CA LEU A 23 -4.23 -4.13 7.54
C LEU A 23 -2.85 -3.77 6.98
N ILE A 24 -2.78 -2.64 6.28
CA ILE A 24 -1.52 -1.94 6.01
C ILE A 24 -1.57 -0.62 6.77
N ARG A 25 -0.52 -0.33 7.55
CA ARG A 25 -0.35 0.98 8.19
C ARG A 25 0.91 1.64 7.67
N LEU A 26 0.86 2.95 7.48
CA LEU A 26 2.07 3.76 7.35
C LEU A 26 2.53 4.18 8.73
N VAL A 27 3.78 3.88 9.05
CA VAL A 27 4.41 4.25 10.31
C VAL A 27 5.30 5.48 10.09
N ASN A 28 5.03 6.53 10.86
CA ASN A 28 5.82 7.77 10.88
C ASN A 28 5.59 8.49 12.22
N LYS A 29 6.67 8.77 12.96
CA LYS A 29 6.63 9.44 14.28
C LYS A 29 7.30 10.81 14.21
N GLY A 30 6.80 11.69 13.34
CA GLY A 30 7.30 13.07 13.18
C GLY A 30 6.59 14.14 14.01
N TYR A 31 5.52 13.80 14.75
CA TYR A 31 4.80 14.77 15.59
C TYR A 31 4.68 14.24 17.01
N ALA A 32 5.02 15.07 18.01
CA ALA A 32 4.57 14.87 19.38
C ALA A 32 3.03 14.86 19.37
N GLY A 33 2.44 13.67 19.33
CA GLY A 33 1.02 13.46 19.01
C GLY A 33 0.73 12.61 17.77
N ALA A 34 1.73 11.89 17.21
CA ALA A 34 1.56 10.97 16.08
C ALA A 34 0.44 9.95 16.38
N SER A 35 -0.77 10.27 15.90
CA SER A 35 -1.92 9.40 15.97
C SER A 35 -1.70 8.25 15.01
N TYR A 36 -1.84 7.04 15.54
CA TYR A 36 -1.93 5.79 14.78
C TYR A 36 -3.23 5.79 13.96
N GLY A 37 -3.27 6.50 12.83
CA GLY A 37 -4.50 6.72 12.07
C GLY A 37 -4.26 7.19 10.64
N SER A 38 -5.32 7.14 9.83
CA SER A 38 -5.36 7.36 8.37
C SER A 38 -4.95 8.75 7.86
N GLU A 39 -4.26 9.55 8.68
CA GLU A 39 -3.81 10.90 8.36
C GLU A 39 -2.32 10.94 7.97
N THR A 40 -1.55 9.93 8.33
CA THR A 40 -0.14 9.81 7.91
C THR A 40 -0.09 9.25 6.49
N TYR A 41 0.14 10.13 5.52
CA TYR A 41 0.23 9.79 4.09
C TYR A 41 1.67 9.55 3.63
N VAL A 42 2.65 9.61 4.54
CA VAL A 42 4.05 9.28 4.28
C VAL A 42 4.57 8.39 5.41
N GLY A 43 5.24 7.29 5.06
CA GLY A 43 5.89 6.41 6.04
C GLY A 43 6.27 5.05 5.48
N VAL A 44 6.70 4.16 6.38
CA VAL A 44 7.02 2.76 6.05
C VAL A 44 5.74 1.93 6.11
N PRO A 45 5.40 1.15 5.07
CA PRO A 45 4.25 0.25 5.10
C PRO A 45 4.56 -0.97 5.96
N VAL A 46 3.66 -1.25 6.91
CA VAL A 46 3.70 -2.46 7.73
C VAL A 46 2.40 -3.21 7.54
N MET A 47 2.51 -4.49 7.16
CA MET A 47 1.36 -5.35 6.89
C MET A 47 1.08 -6.28 8.06
N ARG A 48 -0.20 -6.56 8.29
CA ARG A 48 -0.65 -7.57 9.25
C ARG A 48 -1.55 -8.58 8.56
N TYR A 49 -1.32 -9.86 8.82
CA TYR A 49 -2.13 -10.96 8.29
C TYR A 49 -3.24 -11.41 9.27
N ASN A 50 -4.34 -11.96 8.72
CA ASN A 50 -5.49 -12.48 9.46
C ASN A 50 -5.24 -13.85 10.14
N SER A 51 -4.12 -14.52 9.86
CA SER A 51 -3.82 -15.85 10.38
C SER A 51 -3.07 -15.79 11.71
N GLY A 52 -3.81 -15.83 12.83
CA GLY A 52 -3.43 -16.37 14.15
C GLY A 52 -2.26 -15.77 14.95
N PHE A 53 -1.19 -15.31 14.29
CA PHE A 53 -0.06 -14.64 14.91
C PHE A 53 -0.02 -13.19 14.42
N HIS A 54 -0.07 -12.25 15.36
CA HIS A 54 0.04 -10.80 15.14
C HIS A 54 1.46 -10.39 14.69
N ALA A 55 2.02 -11.07 13.70
CA ALA A 55 3.29 -10.71 13.11
C ALA A 55 3.05 -9.59 12.10
N TYR A 56 3.65 -8.45 12.37
CA TYR A 56 3.84 -7.43 11.36
C TYR A 56 4.85 -7.94 10.31
N THR A 57 4.74 -7.48 9.08
CA THR A 57 5.64 -7.84 7.97
C THR A 57 6.12 -6.57 7.31
N ARG A 58 7.43 -6.49 7.11
CA ARG A 58 8.10 -5.39 6.42
C ARG A 58 8.09 -5.67 4.92
N VAL A 59 8.01 -4.59 4.13
CA VAL A 59 8.16 -4.66 2.68
C VAL A 59 9.56 -4.20 2.32
N CYS A 60 10.25 -4.99 1.51
CA CYS A 60 11.62 -4.75 1.11
C CYS A 60 11.71 -4.53 -0.39
N ASP A 61 12.64 -3.67 -0.78
CA ASP A 61 13.02 -3.37 -2.14
C ASP A 61 14.15 -4.31 -2.54
N ASP A 62 13.89 -5.19 -3.52
CA ASP A 62 14.88 -6.10 -4.11
C ASP A 62 15.31 -5.62 -5.51
N ASP A 63 15.40 -4.30 -5.69
CA ASP A 63 15.69 -3.58 -6.95
C ASP A 63 14.53 -3.53 -7.97
N MET A 64 13.36 -4.11 -7.64
CA MET A 64 12.19 -4.15 -8.52
C MET A 64 10.94 -3.49 -7.93
N PHE A 65 11.05 -2.79 -6.80
CA PHE A 65 9.93 -2.06 -6.22
C PHE A 65 9.64 -0.76 -6.99
N GLY A 66 8.42 -0.60 -7.50
CA GLY A 66 8.04 0.51 -8.37
C GLY A 66 6.74 1.21 -7.98
N ASP A 67 6.29 2.09 -8.89
CA ASP A 67 5.08 2.89 -8.70
C ASP A 67 3.82 2.02 -8.62
N ASN A 68 3.77 0.85 -9.27
CA ASN A 68 2.60 -0.04 -9.22
C ASN A 68 2.46 -0.69 -7.83
N GLU A 69 3.57 -1.12 -7.24
CA GLU A 69 3.65 -1.70 -5.90
C GLU A 69 3.30 -0.65 -4.85
N ALA A 70 3.85 0.56 -4.99
CA ALA A 70 3.51 1.70 -4.14
C ALA A 70 2.01 2.04 -4.21
N ASN A 71 1.45 2.08 -5.43
CA ASN A 71 0.03 2.29 -5.64
C ASN A 71 -0.83 1.22 -4.98
N PHE A 72 -0.47 -0.05 -5.14
CA PHE A 72 -1.13 -1.18 -4.48
C PHE A 72 -1.14 -1.01 -2.96
N LEU A 73 0.02 -0.79 -2.35
CA LEU A 73 0.16 -0.66 -0.90
C LEU A 73 -0.59 0.56 -0.36
N CYS A 74 -0.53 1.70 -1.04
CA CYS A 74 -1.27 2.90 -0.66
C CYS A 74 -2.78 2.70 -0.73
N ARG A 75 -3.30 2.07 -1.80
CA ARG A 75 -4.73 1.75 -1.92
C ARG A 75 -5.18 0.79 -0.82
N LYS A 76 -4.37 -0.23 -0.52
CA LYS A 76 -4.61 -1.17 0.58
C LYS A 76 -4.58 -0.51 1.96
N ALA A 77 -3.78 0.53 2.14
CA ALA A 77 -3.77 1.37 3.33
C ALA A 77 -4.94 2.38 3.40
N GLY A 78 -5.79 2.45 2.38
CA GLY A 78 -6.99 3.31 2.34
C GLY A 78 -6.85 4.59 1.52
N PHE A 79 -5.69 4.85 0.90
CA PHE A 79 -5.45 6.00 0.03
C PHE A 79 -5.87 5.69 -1.40
N ARG A 80 -7.06 6.13 -1.80
CA ARG A 80 -7.74 5.66 -3.01
C ARG A 80 -7.00 5.94 -4.32
N LYS A 81 -6.20 7.01 -4.36
CA LYS A 81 -5.37 7.37 -5.53
C LYS A 81 -4.04 6.65 -5.60
N GLY A 82 -3.74 5.79 -4.62
CA GLY A 82 -2.44 5.16 -4.50
C GLY A 82 -1.37 6.16 -4.02
N GLY A 83 -0.19 6.05 -4.60
CA GLY A 83 0.99 6.78 -4.14
C GLY A 83 2.23 6.41 -4.93
N LYS A 84 3.39 6.81 -4.40
CA LYS A 84 4.69 6.56 -5.00
C LYS A 84 5.66 6.02 -3.98
N SER A 85 6.65 5.28 -4.48
CA SER A 85 7.83 4.94 -3.69
C SER A 85 8.58 6.22 -3.32
N THR A 86 9.16 6.24 -2.13
CA THR A 86 10.10 7.26 -1.66
C THR A 86 11.26 6.56 -0.98
N THR A 87 12.39 7.24 -0.86
CA THR A 87 13.55 6.67 -0.18
C THR A 87 13.41 6.80 1.34
N TYR A 88 14.08 5.89 2.07
CA TYR A 88 14.25 6.03 3.52
C TYR A 88 14.98 7.34 3.88
N GLY A 89 15.84 7.83 2.98
CA GLY A 89 16.49 9.14 3.04
C GLY A 89 15.48 10.29 3.11
N ASP A 90 14.57 10.34 2.12
CA ASP A 90 13.54 11.38 1.96
C ASP A 90 12.58 11.45 3.15
N LEU A 91 12.31 10.32 3.82
CA LEU A 91 11.44 10.29 5.00
C LEU A 91 11.88 11.32 6.05
N GLU A 92 13.17 11.36 6.39
CA GLU A 92 13.68 12.28 7.41
C GLU A 92 13.84 13.70 6.87
N GLU A 93 14.55 13.82 5.74
CA GLU A 93 14.99 15.12 5.23
C GLU A 93 13.81 15.95 4.74
N LYS A 94 12.89 15.32 4.00
CA LYS A 94 11.82 16.00 3.29
C LYS A 94 10.51 16.00 4.06
N TYR A 95 10.20 14.88 4.73
CA TYR A 95 8.91 14.70 5.40
C TYR A 95 8.99 14.84 6.92
N ARG A 96 10.19 15.09 7.48
CA ARG A 96 10.44 15.17 8.92
C ARG A 96 9.88 13.95 9.66
N ALA A 97 9.82 12.82 8.97
CA ALA A 97 9.44 11.55 9.54
C ALA A 97 10.63 11.03 10.31
N SER A 98 10.46 10.82 11.62
CA SER A 98 11.55 10.30 12.44
C SER A 98 11.99 8.93 11.93
N ARG A 99 13.27 8.80 11.54
CA ARG A 99 13.92 7.51 11.22
C ARG A 99 14.04 6.59 12.44
N THR A 100 13.88 7.16 13.64
CA THR A 100 14.48 6.62 14.87
C THR A 100 13.60 5.71 15.69
N ASP A 101 12.43 5.30 15.21
CA ASP A 101 11.76 4.20 15.88
C ASP A 101 12.33 2.86 15.37
N ARG A 102 13.63 2.63 15.63
CA ARG A 102 14.28 1.32 15.58
C ARG A 102 13.47 0.30 16.41
N SER A 103 12.76 0.75 17.44
CA SER A 103 11.85 -0.11 18.19
C SER A 103 10.61 -0.50 17.36
N LEU A 104 10.10 0.36 16.46
CA LEU A 104 9.09 -0.01 15.46
C LEU A 104 9.68 -0.83 14.32
N TRP A 105 10.94 -0.62 13.93
CA TRP A 105 11.66 -1.54 13.05
C TRP A 105 11.70 -2.95 13.65
N GLU A 106 12.15 -3.07 14.91
CA GLU A 106 12.17 -4.31 15.67
C GLU A 106 10.75 -4.88 15.91
N SER A 107 9.73 -4.03 16.05
CA SER A 107 8.32 -4.41 16.24
C SER A 107 7.53 -4.63 14.94
N ALA A 108 8.01 -4.18 13.78
CA ALA A 108 7.41 -4.38 12.45
C ALA A 108 7.55 -5.83 11.97
N GLY A 109 7.99 -6.69 12.88
CA GLY A 109 8.03 -8.13 12.78
C GLY A 109 9.29 -8.62 12.08
N THR A 110 9.67 -9.83 12.43
CA THR A 110 10.82 -10.54 11.85
C THR A 110 10.54 -11.06 10.44
N ARG A 111 9.33 -10.83 9.92
CA ARG A 111 8.91 -11.32 8.61
C ARG A 111 9.19 -10.27 7.56
N ILE A 112 9.81 -10.73 6.49
CA ILE A 112 10.17 -9.96 5.31
C ILE A 112 9.24 -10.40 4.18
N LEU A 113 8.74 -9.42 3.44
CA LEU A 113 8.02 -9.62 2.19
C LEU A 113 8.65 -8.74 1.12
N THR A 114 8.90 -9.34 -0.03
CA THR A 114 9.19 -8.62 -1.26
C THR A 114 7.93 -8.59 -2.10
N ILE A 115 7.61 -7.46 -2.73
CA ILE A 115 6.47 -7.30 -3.63
C ILE A 115 6.96 -6.63 -4.90
N THR A 116 6.72 -7.25 -6.05
CA THR A 116 7.21 -6.79 -7.35
C THR A 116 6.19 -7.09 -8.44
N ASN A 117 6.35 -6.44 -9.60
CA ASN A 117 5.56 -6.69 -10.81
C ASN A 117 4.03 -6.73 -10.59
N CYS A 118 3.53 -5.81 -9.77
CA CYS A 118 2.11 -5.56 -9.58
C CYS A 118 1.49 -5.07 -10.88
N THR A 119 0.30 -5.57 -11.19
CA THR A 119 -0.53 -4.96 -12.24
C THR A 119 -0.90 -3.51 -11.86
N PRO A 120 -1.11 -2.59 -12.82
CA PRO A 120 -1.42 -1.18 -12.52
C PRO A 120 -2.63 -0.98 -11.58
N ASN A 121 -3.62 -1.89 -11.68
CA ASN A 121 -4.85 -1.88 -10.90
C ASN A 121 -4.87 -2.95 -9.80
N ALA A 122 -3.69 -3.44 -9.39
CA ALA A 122 -3.57 -4.42 -8.32
C ALA A 122 -4.40 -4.01 -7.10
N SER A 123 -5.23 -4.94 -6.68
CA SER A 123 -6.21 -4.81 -5.60
C SER A 123 -6.07 -5.93 -4.57
N ARG A 124 -5.26 -6.95 -4.88
CA ARG A 124 -4.91 -8.07 -4.02
C ARG A 124 -3.42 -8.38 -4.11
N LEU A 125 -2.83 -8.99 -3.06
CA LEU A 125 -1.42 -9.40 -3.11
C LEU A 125 -1.15 -10.40 -4.25
N SER A 126 -2.14 -11.22 -4.62
CA SER A 126 -2.08 -12.12 -5.77
C SER A 126 -1.96 -11.42 -7.12
N ASP A 127 -2.23 -10.12 -7.19
CA ASP A 127 -2.09 -9.32 -8.41
C ASP A 127 -0.65 -8.83 -8.61
N CYS A 128 0.27 -9.26 -7.73
CA CYS A 128 1.68 -8.96 -7.70
C CYS A 128 2.49 -10.25 -7.50
N ASN A 129 3.73 -10.25 -7.98
CA ASN A 129 4.71 -11.22 -7.52
C ASN A 129 5.08 -10.89 -6.07
N HIS A 130 5.19 -11.91 -5.22
CA HIS A 130 5.58 -11.71 -3.84
C HIS A 130 6.33 -12.90 -3.27
N GLN A 131 7.29 -12.64 -2.40
CA GLN A 131 8.12 -13.66 -1.75
C GLN A 131 8.26 -13.36 -0.27
N TYR A 132 8.12 -14.40 0.56
CA TYR A 132 8.34 -14.32 2.00
C TYR A 132 9.77 -14.72 2.36
N GLY A 133 10.36 -14.01 3.33
CA GLY A 133 11.73 -14.24 3.79
C GLY A 133 12.77 -13.52 2.94
N GLY A 134 14.05 -13.77 3.21
CA GLY A 134 15.18 -13.05 2.63
C GLY A 134 15.91 -12.18 3.66
N ASP A 135 16.90 -11.43 3.20
CA ASP A 135 17.61 -10.42 3.99
C ASP A 135 17.09 -9.05 3.61
N CYS A 136 16.78 -8.24 4.62
CA CYS A 136 16.28 -6.89 4.42
C CYS A 136 16.81 -5.99 5.53
N THR A 137 17.71 -5.10 5.14
CA THR A 137 18.24 -4.08 6.04
C THR A 137 17.32 -2.87 6.07
N ILE A 138 17.62 -1.93 6.97
CA ILE A 138 16.87 -0.69 7.07
C ILE A 138 16.94 0.13 5.79
N ASP A 139 18.04 0.01 5.05
CA ASP A 139 18.28 0.73 3.80
C ASP A 139 17.48 0.11 2.64
N ASP A 140 17.16 -1.19 2.72
CA ASP A 140 16.38 -1.92 1.72
C ASP A 140 14.87 -1.84 1.97
N THR A 141 14.42 -1.13 3.01
CA THR A 141 12.99 -1.04 3.31
C THR A 141 12.32 0.05 2.52
N VAL A 142 11.21 -0.33 1.88
CA VAL A 142 10.43 0.59 1.09
C VAL A 142 9.79 1.65 1.99
N ALA A 143 9.74 2.87 1.49
CA ALA A 143 8.94 3.93 2.06
C ALA A 143 7.94 4.43 1.02
N LEU A 144 6.80 4.90 1.49
CA LEU A 144 5.71 5.35 0.62
C LEU A 144 5.34 6.79 0.90
N LYS A 145 4.97 7.50 -0.16
CA LYS A 145 4.14 8.70 -0.11
C LYS A 145 2.81 8.41 -0.82
N CYS A 146 1.77 8.22 -0.03
CA CYS A 146 0.41 8.10 -0.50
C CYS A 146 -0.23 9.47 -0.75
N ILE A 147 -1.24 9.48 -1.64
CA ILE A 147 -2.02 10.66 -1.96
C ILE A 147 -3.20 10.72 -0.97
N PRO A 148 -3.30 11.74 -0.10
CA PRO A 148 -4.39 11.86 0.86
C PRO A 148 -5.76 11.95 0.18
N ASN A 149 -6.78 11.32 0.77
CA ASN A 149 -8.13 11.35 0.20
C ASN A 149 -8.76 12.75 0.22
N TRP A 150 -8.38 13.64 1.15
CA TRP A 150 -8.86 15.03 1.16
C TRP A 150 -8.40 15.85 -0.05
N GLU A 151 -7.34 15.42 -0.76
CA GLU A 151 -6.98 16.03 -2.05
C GLU A 151 -8.07 15.77 -3.11
N LEU A 152 -8.82 14.67 -2.98
CA LEU A 152 -9.99 14.39 -3.83
C LEU A 152 -11.12 15.35 -3.54
N GLU A 153 -11.42 15.56 -2.26
CA GLU A 153 -12.48 16.47 -1.84
C GLU A 153 -12.20 17.88 -2.35
N LYS A 154 -10.94 18.35 -2.33
CA LYS A 154 -10.55 19.65 -2.90
C LYS A 154 -10.82 19.73 -4.40
N VAL A 155 -10.56 18.65 -5.16
CA VAL A 155 -10.80 18.62 -6.62
C VAL A 155 -12.29 18.55 -6.93
N GLU A 156 -13.04 17.71 -6.21
CA GLU A 156 -14.49 17.59 -6.36
C GLU A 156 -15.21 18.90 -6.01
N LEU A 157 -14.80 19.55 -4.93
CA LEU A 157 -15.28 20.88 -4.55
C LEU A 157 -14.99 21.91 -5.64
N LYS A 158 -13.76 21.97 -6.17
CA LYS A 158 -13.42 22.88 -7.27
C LYS A 158 -14.25 22.62 -8.52
N ARG A 159 -14.48 21.35 -8.87
CA ARG A 159 -15.30 20.97 -10.02
C ARG A 159 -16.76 21.39 -9.83
N ASN A 160 -17.31 21.16 -8.64
CA ASN A 160 -18.69 21.51 -8.32
C ASN A 160 -18.89 23.03 -8.28
N VAL A 161 -17.94 23.80 -7.74
CA VAL A 161 -17.96 25.27 -7.81
C VAL A 161 -17.92 25.73 -9.26
N SER A 162 -17.03 25.16 -10.08
CA SER A 162 -16.94 25.49 -11.51
C SER A 162 -18.22 25.16 -12.28
N SER A 163 -18.87 24.02 -12.00
CA SER A 163 -20.15 23.68 -12.65
C SER A 163 -21.28 24.60 -12.21
N THR A 164 -21.33 25.00 -10.94
CA THR A 164 -22.33 25.94 -10.41
C THR A 164 -22.18 27.32 -11.04
N VAL A 165 -20.94 27.80 -11.21
CA VAL A 165 -20.65 29.08 -11.89
C VAL A 165 -21.05 29.03 -13.37
N VAL A 166 -20.84 27.90 -14.06
CA VAL A 166 -21.24 27.73 -15.47
C VAL A 166 -22.77 27.58 -15.62
N SER A 167 -23.47 27.06 -14.62
CA SER A 167 -24.95 27.00 -14.60
C SER A 167 -25.62 28.26 -14.06
N GLY A 168 -24.84 29.17 -13.46
CA GLY A 168 -25.32 30.42 -12.88
C GLY A 168 -25.44 31.50 -13.95
N SER A 169 -26.66 31.67 -14.45
CA SER A 169 -27.09 32.86 -15.18
C SER A 169 -26.54 34.14 -14.54
N TYR A 170 -25.85 34.96 -15.33
CA TYR A 170 -25.53 36.35 -15.00
C TYR A 170 -26.84 37.10 -14.70
N GLY A 171 -27.21 37.19 -13.43
CA GLY A 171 -28.23 38.11 -12.96
C GLY A 171 -27.64 39.50 -12.92
N THR A 172 -27.98 40.31 -13.93
CA THR A 172 -27.72 41.75 -13.94
C THR A 172 -28.36 42.38 -12.70
N VAL A 173 -27.56 42.99 -11.83
CA VAL A 173 -28.07 43.87 -10.78
C VAL A 173 -28.35 45.22 -11.45
N VAL A 174 -29.64 45.55 -11.57
CA VAL A 174 -30.13 46.89 -11.96
C VAL A 174 -30.22 47.75 -10.71
#